data_AF-A0AAQ4DLY0-F1
#
_entry.id   AF-A0AAQ4DLY0-F1
#
_cell.length_a   1.000
_cell.length_b   1.000
_cell.length_c   1.000
_cell.angle_alpha   90.00
_cell.angle_beta   90.00
_cell.angle_gamma   90.00
#
_symmetry.space_group_name_H-M   'P 1'
#
loop_
_entity.id
_entity.type
_entity.pdbx_description
1 polymer ?
#
loop_
_entity_poly.entity_id
_entity_poly.type
_entity_poly.pdbx_seq_one_letter_code
_entity_poly.pdbx_strand_id
1 'polypeptide(L)'
;MDAGRRALPVLLQLALAGLASAYFTGTDNSLYTLDGLGLPFVLPGRYPSSRSHARNVAKFYGHPVLPRTAWMTDDRYRKVAVCRPRQLSLCDDVLPYNSTLLPNLVGDRDRVSLDRTLLFFALMLKTECNPRLKQLLCALLEPPCRGGRTLLPCRKFCKVATENCQKLIPATLALSRVFDCRRYPDSDSPGVCLNLARSASCMRQEHQCPDLTCIPKQWRCDGVRDCPLAADEANCTGA
;
A
#
# COMPACT_ATOMS: atom_id res chain seq x y z
N MET A 1 -2.27 -58.58 39.25
CA MET A 1 -3.35 -57.80 39.88
C MET A 1 -3.49 -56.53 39.06
N ASP A 2 -4.03 -56.59 37.84
CA ASP A 2 -5.39 -56.97 37.41
C ASP A 2 -6.37 -55.79 37.48
N ALA A 3 -7.07 -55.61 36.35
CA ALA A 3 -8.34 -54.91 36.10
C ALA A 3 -8.55 -53.45 36.58
N GLY A 4 -9.28 -52.58 35.88
CA GLY A 4 -10.08 -52.79 34.68
C GLY A 4 -10.75 -51.52 34.19
N ARG A 5 -11.05 -51.54 32.89
CA ARG A 5 -12.13 -50.75 32.26
C ARG A 5 -13.48 -51.16 32.87
N ARG A 6 -14.37 -50.18 33.08
CA ARG A 6 -15.83 -50.20 32.84
C ARG A 6 -16.39 -48.87 33.40
N ALA A 7 -16.96 -47.98 32.59
CA ALA A 7 -18.22 -48.09 31.83
C ALA A 7 -19.46 -48.17 32.73
N LEU A 8 -20.32 -47.15 32.65
CA LEU A 8 -21.75 -47.17 32.96
C LEU A 8 -22.38 -45.84 32.49
N PRO A 9 -23.66 -45.78 32.07
CA PRO A 9 -24.49 -46.70 31.23
C PRO A 9 -25.01 -45.94 29.97
N VAL A 10 -25.43 -46.49 28.82
CA VAL A 10 -26.31 -47.60 28.40
C VAL A 10 -27.75 -47.50 28.91
N LEU A 11 -28.53 -46.68 28.22
CA LEU A 11 -29.93 -46.86 27.80
C LEU A 11 -30.20 -45.66 26.85
N LEU A 12 -30.50 -45.79 25.56
CA LEU A 12 -30.93 -46.95 24.79
C LEU A 12 -30.79 -46.56 23.31
N GLN A 13 -30.04 -47.38 22.57
CA GLN A 13 -30.01 -47.40 21.11
C GLN A 13 -31.34 -47.90 20.56
N LEU A 14 -31.69 -47.49 19.33
CA LEU A 14 -32.31 -48.27 18.23
C LEU A 14 -32.29 -47.32 17.01
N ALA A 15 -31.91 -47.65 15.76
CA ALA A 15 -31.42 -48.85 15.10
C ALA A 15 -30.79 -48.38 13.75
N LEU A 16 -29.56 -48.77 13.44
CA LEU A 16 -29.16 -49.72 12.39
C LEU A 16 -29.36 -49.30 10.91
N ALA A 17 -28.21 -49.11 10.25
CA ALA A 17 -27.79 -49.67 8.96
C ALA A 17 -28.59 -49.39 7.66
N GLY A 18 -27.85 -48.92 6.64
CA GLY A 18 -28.25 -48.93 5.23
C GLY A 18 -27.47 -47.89 4.41
N LEU A 19 -26.23 -48.16 4.03
CA LEU A 19 -25.82 -48.52 2.65
C LEU A 19 -26.28 -47.53 1.57
N ALA A 20 -25.33 -46.81 0.96
CA ALA A 20 -24.86 -47.08 -0.41
C ALA A 20 -24.34 -45.80 -1.09
N SER A 21 -23.10 -45.89 -1.59
CA SER A 21 -22.62 -45.07 -2.70
C SER A 21 -23.49 -45.33 -3.92
N ALA A 22 -23.95 -44.28 -4.60
CA ALA A 22 -24.48 -44.38 -5.94
C ALA A 22 -23.60 -43.57 -6.89
N TYR A 23 -22.83 -44.30 -7.69
CA TYR A 23 -22.33 -43.88 -8.98
C TYR A 23 -23.51 -43.45 -9.86
N PHE A 24 -23.36 -42.37 -10.63
CA PHE A 24 -24.18 -42.16 -11.82
C PHE A 24 -23.30 -41.97 -13.04
N THR A 25 -23.22 -43.05 -13.82
CA THR A 25 -22.84 -43.06 -15.23
C THR A 25 -24.08 -42.73 -16.07
N GLY A 26 -23.92 -41.84 -17.05
CA GLY A 26 -24.53 -42.02 -18.36
C GLY A 26 -25.94 -41.48 -18.63
N THR A 27 -25.97 -40.62 -19.65
CA THR A 27 -26.88 -40.57 -20.81
C THR A 27 -28.30 -39.98 -20.70
N ASP A 28 -28.54 -39.10 -21.68
CA ASP A 28 -29.79 -38.62 -22.29
C ASP A 28 -30.57 -37.44 -21.70
N ASN A 29 -30.29 -36.27 -22.30
CA ASN A 29 -31.17 -35.55 -23.22
C ASN A 29 -32.65 -35.36 -22.80
N SER A 30 -32.96 -34.24 -22.16
CA SER A 30 -34.15 -33.45 -22.51
C SER A 30 -34.10 -32.01 -22.02
N LEU A 31 -34.33 -31.14 -23.00
CA LEU A 31 -34.65 -29.71 -23.00
C LEU A 31 -35.36 -29.18 -21.74
N TYR A 32 -34.77 -28.14 -21.15
CA TYR A 32 -35.53 -26.98 -20.71
C TYR A 32 -34.90 -25.73 -21.32
N THR A 33 -35.57 -25.21 -22.34
CA THR A 33 -35.36 -23.87 -22.91
C THR A 33 -35.82 -22.82 -21.92
N LEU A 34 -34.95 -21.86 -21.61
CA LEU A 34 -35.34 -20.51 -21.24
C LEU A 34 -34.51 -19.55 -22.08
N ASP A 35 -35.13 -19.09 -23.16
CA ASP A 35 -34.71 -17.96 -23.97
C ASP A 35 -34.53 -16.70 -23.13
N GLY A 36 -33.65 -15.80 -23.56
CA GLY A 36 -33.74 -14.44 -23.09
C GLY A 36 -32.59 -13.46 -23.29
N LEU A 37 -31.56 -13.73 -24.09
CA LEU A 37 -30.64 -12.66 -24.55
C LEU A 37 -30.20 -12.93 -26.00
N GLY A 38 -30.88 -12.27 -26.93
CA GLY A 38 -30.58 -12.33 -28.36
C GLY A 38 -29.18 -11.80 -28.69
N LEU A 39 -28.30 -12.72 -29.08
CA LEU A 39 -27.08 -12.43 -29.82
C LEU A 39 -27.07 -13.30 -31.08
N PRO A 40 -26.75 -12.75 -32.27
CA PRO A 40 -26.85 -13.49 -33.52
C PRO A 40 -25.78 -14.60 -33.58
N PHE A 41 -26.24 -15.83 -33.85
CA PHE A 41 -25.40 -16.97 -34.17
C PHE A 41 -24.82 -16.77 -35.58
N VAL A 42 -23.52 -16.47 -35.67
CA VAL A 42 -22.78 -16.48 -36.94
C VAL A 42 -22.19 -17.87 -37.17
N LEU A 43 -22.68 -18.56 -38.20
CA LEU A 43 -22.09 -19.82 -38.68
C LEU A 43 -20.64 -19.57 -39.17
N PRO A 44 -19.70 -20.53 -38.99
CA PRO A 44 -18.34 -20.35 -39.50
C PRO A 44 -18.34 -20.54 -41.03
N GLY A 45 -18.37 -19.42 -41.75
CA GLY A 45 -18.04 -19.37 -43.17
C GLY A 45 -16.56 -19.66 -43.39
N ARG A 46 -16.26 -20.54 -44.35
CA ARG A 46 -14.91 -20.83 -44.87
C ARG A 46 -14.20 -19.52 -45.25
N TYR A 47 -13.04 -19.26 -44.66
CA TYR A 47 -12.14 -18.18 -45.10
C TYR A 47 -11.17 -18.71 -46.17
N PRO A 48 -10.89 -17.95 -47.24
CA PRO A 48 -10.01 -18.38 -48.31
C PRO A 48 -8.55 -18.42 -47.86
N SER A 49 -7.85 -19.43 -48.41
CA SER A 49 -6.41 -19.61 -48.34
C SER A 49 -5.68 -18.41 -48.95
N SER A 50 -4.87 -17.72 -48.14
CA SER A 50 -3.67 -17.06 -48.64
C SER A 50 -2.53 -17.17 -47.64
N ARG A 51 -1.46 -17.82 -48.07
CA ARG A 51 -0.22 -18.04 -47.35
C ARG A 51 0.58 -16.74 -47.28
N SER A 52 0.83 -16.26 -46.07
CA SER A 52 2.10 -15.56 -45.75
C SER A 52 2.29 -15.43 -44.24
N HIS A 53 3.14 -16.32 -43.70
CA HIS A 53 3.88 -16.22 -42.44
C HIS A 53 3.12 -15.85 -41.15
N ALA A 54 2.35 -16.80 -40.61
CA ALA A 54 1.92 -16.78 -39.21
C ALA A 54 3.07 -17.27 -38.30
N ARG A 55 3.68 -16.38 -37.51
CA ARG A 55 4.44 -16.78 -36.33
C ARG A 55 3.48 -16.91 -35.14
N ASN A 56 3.47 -18.08 -34.52
CA ASN A 56 2.67 -18.43 -33.35
C ASN A 56 2.90 -17.42 -32.21
N VAL A 57 1.87 -16.62 -31.90
CA VAL A 57 1.83 -15.85 -30.65
C VAL A 57 1.05 -16.68 -29.64
N ALA A 58 1.72 -17.14 -28.59
CA ALA A 58 1.05 -17.83 -27.49
C ALA A 58 0.01 -16.90 -26.85
N LYS A 59 -1.24 -17.36 -26.75
CA LYS A 59 -2.34 -16.65 -26.07
C LYS A 59 -2.40 -17.13 -24.63
N PHE A 60 -2.33 -16.22 -23.66
CA PHE A 60 -2.73 -16.48 -22.29
C PHE A 60 -4.03 -15.68 -22.04
N TYR A 61 -5.13 -16.39 -21.77
CA TYR A 61 -6.47 -15.81 -21.61
C TYR A 61 -6.89 -14.78 -22.68
N GLY A 62 -6.76 -15.14 -23.96
CA GLY A 62 -7.39 -14.38 -25.06
C GLY A 62 -6.82 -12.99 -25.38
N HIS A 63 -5.80 -12.50 -24.66
CA HIS A 63 -5.11 -11.25 -25.00
C HIS A 63 -3.77 -11.51 -25.74
N PRO A 64 -3.39 -10.68 -26.72
CA PRO A 64 -2.11 -10.81 -27.40
C PRO A 64 -0.95 -10.49 -26.45
N VAL A 65 -0.01 -11.43 -26.29
CA VAL A 65 1.26 -11.18 -25.62
C VAL A 65 2.14 -10.38 -26.57
N LEU A 66 2.30 -9.08 -26.30
CA LEU A 66 3.13 -8.19 -27.12
C LEU A 66 4.61 -8.61 -27.05
N PRO A 67 5.34 -8.67 -28.18
CA PRO A 67 6.75 -9.03 -28.19
C PRO A 67 7.61 -7.95 -27.52
N ARG A 68 8.66 -8.42 -26.84
CA ARG A 68 9.55 -7.68 -25.92
C ARG A 68 10.48 -6.64 -26.59
N THR A 69 10.14 -6.14 -27.78
CA THR A 69 11.00 -5.21 -28.56
C THR A 69 10.22 -4.09 -29.27
N ALA A 70 8.97 -3.81 -28.89
CA ALA A 70 8.15 -2.76 -29.50
C ALA A 70 8.05 -1.46 -28.65
N TRP A 71 9.00 -1.21 -27.75
CA TRP A 71 9.03 0.04 -26.96
C TRP A 71 10.35 0.77 -27.18
N MET A 72 10.47 1.36 -28.37
CA MET A 72 11.36 2.46 -28.65
C MET A 72 10.68 3.30 -29.74
N THR A 73 10.52 4.59 -29.46
CA THR A 73 9.95 5.68 -30.27
C THR A 73 8.42 5.87 -30.29
N ASP A 74 7.83 6.25 -29.15
CA ASP A 74 6.80 7.31 -29.16
C ASP A 74 6.97 8.22 -27.93
N ASP A 75 7.72 9.30 -28.14
CA ASP A 75 8.04 10.32 -27.13
C ASP A 75 7.04 11.50 -27.18
N ARG A 76 5.92 11.37 -27.92
CA ARG A 76 5.02 12.50 -28.22
C ARG A 76 3.68 12.53 -27.49
N TYR A 77 3.44 11.70 -26.46
CA TYR A 77 2.34 11.97 -25.52
C TYR A 77 2.48 11.31 -24.14
N ARG A 78 3.60 11.52 -23.46
CA ARG A 78 3.66 11.34 -22.01
C ARG A 78 2.88 12.48 -21.37
N LYS A 79 1.58 12.29 -21.06
CA LYS A 79 0.80 13.26 -20.28
C LYS A 79 1.55 13.56 -19.00
N VAL A 80 2.18 14.73 -18.93
CA VAL A 80 2.85 15.20 -17.72
C VAL A 80 1.77 15.34 -16.66
N ALA A 81 1.97 14.70 -15.52
CA ALA A 81 1.03 14.81 -14.42
C ALA A 81 0.97 16.28 -13.95
N VAL A 82 -0.24 16.82 -13.88
CA VAL A 82 -0.46 18.25 -13.62
C VAL A 82 -0.63 18.47 -12.12
N CYS A 83 0.15 19.39 -11.55
CA CYS A 83 0.01 19.80 -10.16
C CYS A 83 -1.35 20.46 -9.93
N ARG A 84 -1.93 20.20 -8.76
CA ARG A 84 -3.23 20.76 -8.33
C ARG A 84 -3.10 21.44 -6.98
N PRO A 85 -3.98 22.41 -6.64
CA PRO A 85 -4.01 22.94 -5.28
C PRO A 85 -4.38 21.83 -4.27
N ARG A 86 -3.91 21.98 -3.04
CA ARG A 86 -4.37 21.15 -1.92
C ARG A 86 -5.85 21.42 -1.60
N GLN A 87 -6.49 20.43 -1.02
CA GLN A 87 -7.92 20.41 -0.72
C GLN A 87 -8.23 19.96 0.72
N LEU A 88 -7.27 19.37 1.45
CA LEU A 88 -7.50 18.93 2.82
C LEU A 88 -7.27 20.06 3.83
N SER A 89 -8.36 20.57 4.41
CA SER A 89 -8.31 21.55 5.50
C SER A 89 -7.50 21.09 6.72
N LEU A 90 -7.47 19.78 6.99
CA LEU A 90 -6.63 19.19 8.05
C LEU A 90 -5.14 19.56 7.89
N CYS A 91 -4.69 19.80 6.66
CA CYS A 91 -3.28 19.94 6.29
C CYS A 91 -2.83 21.38 6.00
N ASP A 92 -3.74 22.36 6.05
CA ASP A 92 -3.46 23.76 5.69
C ASP A 92 -2.36 24.37 6.57
N ASP A 93 -2.46 24.21 7.89
CA ASP A 93 -1.48 24.74 8.86
C ASP A 93 -0.27 23.82 9.09
N VAL A 94 -0.16 22.74 8.31
CA VAL A 94 0.78 21.65 8.57
C VAL A 94 1.86 21.57 7.48
N LEU A 95 1.49 21.82 6.22
CA LEU A 95 2.35 21.58 5.07
C LEU A 95 2.90 22.90 4.48
N PRO A 96 4.23 23.03 4.29
CA PRO A 96 4.88 24.28 3.88
C PRO A 96 4.86 24.56 2.36
N TYR A 97 4.12 23.78 1.59
CA TYR A 97 3.90 23.99 0.14
C TYR A 97 2.42 24.35 -0.10
N ASN A 98 1.93 24.40 -1.34
CA ASN A 98 0.49 24.63 -1.63
C ASN A 98 -0.06 23.76 -2.77
N SER A 99 0.80 22.99 -3.44
CA SER A 99 0.44 22.18 -4.61
C SER A 99 0.75 20.71 -4.40
N THR A 100 -0.19 19.87 -4.80
CA THR A 100 -0.17 18.41 -4.68
C THR A 100 -0.39 17.73 -6.04
N LEU A 101 -0.32 16.40 -6.05
CA LEU A 101 -0.51 15.56 -7.22
C LEU A 101 -1.32 14.33 -6.84
N LEU A 102 -2.21 13.90 -7.75
CA LEU A 102 -2.95 12.64 -7.63
C LEU A 102 -2.49 11.64 -8.71
N PRO A 103 -2.43 10.32 -8.42
CA PRO A 103 -2.70 9.73 -7.11
C PRO A 103 -1.70 10.16 -6.04
N ASN A 104 -2.16 10.26 -4.79
CA ASN A 104 -1.28 10.55 -3.66
C ASN A 104 -0.38 9.32 -3.33
N LEU A 105 0.45 9.41 -2.28
CA LEU A 105 1.38 8.34 -1.93
C LEU A 105 0.70 7.10 -1.30
N VAL A 106 -0.56 7.25 -0.88
CA VAL A 106 -1.39 6.16 -0.38
C VAL A 106 -2.12 5.44 -1.53
N GLY A 107 -2.24 6.10 -2.69
CA GLY A 107 -2.88 5.59 -3.90
C GLY A 107 -4.28 6.16 -4.16
N ASP A 108 -4.75 7.11 -3.34
CA ASP A 108 -6.04 7.77 -3.54
C ASP A 108 -5.99 8.61 -4.82
N ARG A 109 -7.06 8.55 -5.63
CA ARG A 109 -7.15 9.20 -6.95
C ARG A 109 -8.16 10.34 -6.98
N ASP A 110 -8.98 10.43 -5.94
CA ASP A 110 -10.13 11.31 -5.87
C ASP A 110 -10.53 11.50 -4.39
N ARG A 111 -11.52 12.38 -4.16
CA ARG A 111 -11.98 12.70 -2.81
C ARG A 111 -12.59 11.50 -2.08
N VAL A 112 -13.28 10.61 -2.80
CA VAL A 112 -13.98 9.45 -2.20
C VAL A 112 -12.98 8.43 -1.67
N SER A 113 -11.93 8.13 -2.44
CA SER A 113 -10.82 7.28 -1.97
C SER A 113 -10.09 7.91 -0.78
N LEU A 114 -9.82 9.23 -0.86
CA LEU A 114 -9.20 9.98 0.22
C LEU A 114 -10.00 9.96 1.52
N ASP A 115 -11.33 10.13 1.45
CA ASP A 115 -12.19 10.09 2.63
C ASP A 115 -12.15 8.73 3.33
N ARG A 116 -12.14 7.62 2.58
CA ARG A 116 -11.97 6.27 3.16
C ARG A 116 -10.61 6.11 3.85
N THR A 117 -9.55 6.63 3.24
CA THR A 117 -8.22 6.64 3.83
C THR A 117 -8.17 7.49 5.12
N LEU A 118 -8.90 8.60 5.17
CA LEU A 118 -9.02 9.41 6.39
C LEU A 118 -9.73 8.67 7.54
N LEU A 119 -10.73 7.83 7.26
CA LEU A 119 -11.35 6.97 8.29
C LEU A 119 -10.31 6.04 8.92
N PHE A 120 -9.40 5.48 8.12
CA PHE A 120 -8.32 4.63 8.62
C PHE A 120 -7.35 5.41 9.52
N PHE A 121 -6.99 6.64 9.14
CA PHE A 121 -6.07 7.47 9.91
C PHE A 121 -6.72 8.21 11.09
N ALA A 122 -8.05 8.22 11.21
CA ALA A 122 -8.77 8.98 12.23
C ALA A 122 -8.33 8.63 13.67
N LEU A 123 -8.14 7.35 13.99
CA LEU A 123 -7.69 6.94 15.33
C LEU A 123 -6.28 7.45 15.62
N MET A 124 -5.36 7.26 14.67
CA MET A 124 -3.98 7.74 14.78
C MET A 124 -3.91 9.26 15.00
N LEU A 125 -4.67 10.02 14.21
CA LEU A 125 -4.77 11.47 14.35
C LEU A 125 -5.34 11.89 15.72
N LYS A 126 -6.32 11.16 16.25
CA LYS A 126 -6.97 11.46 17.54
C LYS A 126 -6.09 11.14 18.74
N THR A 127 -5.24 10.12 18.65
CA THR A 127 -4.39 9.69 19.78
C THR A 127 -3.25 10.65 20.09
N GLU A 128 -2.85 11.48 19.12
CA GLU A 128 -1.73 12.42 19.24
C GLU A 128 -0.45 11.80 19.84
N CYS A 129 -0.21 10.51 19.58
CA CYS A 129 0.96 9.77 20.06
C CYS A 129 2.29 10.44 19.68
N ASN A 130 2.30 11.19 18.58
CA ASN A 130 3.41 12.01 18.15
C ASN A 130 2.89 13.22 17.35
N PRO A 131 3.27 14.47 17.70
CA PRO A 131 2.82 15.67 17.01
C PRO A 131 3.29 15.75 15.55
N ARG A 132 4.36 15.04 15.19
CA ARG A 132 4.86 14.94 13.81
C ARG A 132 4.06 13.94 12.96
N LEU A 133 3.23 13.09 13.56
CA LEU A 133 2.43 12.11 12.82
C LEU A 133 1.46 12.79 11.84
N LYS A 134 0.81 13.88 12.26
CA LYS A 134 -0.08 14.67 11.40
C LYS A 134 0.66 15.22 10.17
N GLN A 135 1.91 15.66 10.35
CA GLN A 135 2.77 16.12 9.25
C GLN A 135 3.06 15.00 8.26
N LEU A 136 3.40 13.80 8.75
CA LEU A 136 3.66 12.65 7.87
C LEU A 136 2.40 12.24 7.11
N LEU A 137 1.25 12.13 7.78
CA LEU A 137 -0.01 11.77 7.13
C LEU A 137 -0.38 12.79 6.06
N CYS A 138 -0.30 14.08 6.35
CA CYS A 138 -0.53 15.12 5.36
C CYS A 138 0.45 15.04 4.18
N ALA A 139 1.73 14.74 4.41
CA ALA A 139 2.70 14.54 3.34
C ALA A 139 2.42 13.30 2.47
N LEU A 140 1.76 12.27 3.01
CA LEU A 140 1.35 11.08 2.26
C LEU A 140 0.07 11.33 1.45
N LEU A 141 -0.89 12.05 2.05
CA LEU A 141 -2.20 12.34 1.46
C LEU A 141 -2.16 13.47 0.43
N GLU A 142 -1.33 14.48 0.68
CA GLU A 142 -1.11 15.63 -0.20
C GLU A 142 0.38 15.90 -0.36
N PRO A 143 1.12 15.05 -1.09
CA PRO A 143 2.56 15.22 -1.25
C PRO A 143 2.89 16.44 -2.12
N PRO A 144 4.07 17.07 -1.98
CA PRO A 144 4.41 18.25 -2.76
C PRO A 144 4.56 17.90 -4.25
N CYS A 145 4.05 18.76 -5.12
CA CYS A 145 4.22 18.63 -6.57
C CYS A 145 5.25 19.63 -7.10
N ARG A 146 6.30 19.14 -7.76
CA ARG A 146 7.32 19.95 -8.47
C ARG A 146 7.54 19.38 -9.86
N GLY A 147 7.20 20.13 -10.90
CA GLY A 147 7.39 19.69 -12.30
C GLY A 147 6.67 18.38 -12.64
N GLY A 148 5.47 18.18 -12.10
CA GLY A 148 4.68 16.96 -12.30
C GLY A 148 5.24 15.71 -11.61
N ARG A 149 6.15 15.90 -10.65
CA ARG A 149 6.71 14.84 -9.81
C ARG A 149 6.40 15.12 -8.34
N THR A 150 6.26 14.04 -7.60
CA THR A 150 6.09 14.06 -6.15
C THR A 150 7.40 13.79 -5.44
N LEU A 151 7.60 14.37 -4.25
CA LEU A 151 8.68 13.97 -3.35
C LEU A 151 8.13 13.05 -2.27
N LEU A 152 8.79 11.91 -2.09
CA LEU A 152 8.52 11.01 -0.97
C LEU A 152 9.01 11.65 0.34
N PRO A 153 8.41 11.30 1.49
CA PRO A 153 9.00 11.56 2.79
C PRO A 153 10.44 11.02 2.85
N CYS A 154 11.33 11.69 3.58
CA CYS A 154 12.63 11.12 3.91
C CYS A 154 12.47 10.03 4.99
N ARG A 155 13.36 9.03 4.97
CA ARG A 155 13.39 7.93 5.94
C ARG A 155 13.44 8.43 7.39
N LYS A 156 14.35 9.37 7.68
CA LYS A 156 14.50 9.99 8.99
C LYS A 156 13.20 10.64 9.45
N PHE A 157 12.61 11.50 8.62
CA PHE A 157 11.32 12.12 8.91
C PHE A 157 10.21 11.10 9.19
N CYS A 158 10.11 10.04 8.38
CA CYS A 158 9.14 8.96 8.63
C CYS A 158 9.35 8.35 10.02
N LYS A 159 10.57 7.94 10.35
CA LYS A 159 10.88 7.33 11.65
C LYS A 159 10.49 8.27 12.80
N VAL A 160 10.92 9.54 12.73
CA VAL A 160 10.63 10.58 13.75
C VAL A 160 9.13 10.74 13.92
N ALA A 161 8.37 10.80 12.83
CA ALA A 161 6.93 11.00 12.88
C ALA A 161 6.13 9.77 13.35
N THR A 162 6.67 8.57 13.15
CA THR A 162 6.05 7.32 13.62
C THR A 162 6.45 6.93 15.04
N GLU A 163 7.39 7.65 15.65
CA GLU A 163 7.89 7.33 16.98
C GLU A 163 6.76 7.41 18.01
N ASN A 164 6.69 6.44 18.93
CA ASN A 164 5.62 6.24 19.91
C ASN A 164 4.22 5.88 19.34
N CYS A 165 4.08 5.78 18.02
CA CYS A 165 2.82 5.46 17.36
C CYS A 165 2.74 4.01 16.85
N GLN A 166 3.79 3.21 17.02
CA GLN A 166 3.92 1.88 16.40
C GLN A 166 2.78 0.93 16.81
N LYS A 167 2.31 1.02 18.06
CA LYS A 167 1.20 0.18 18.58
C LYS A 167 -0.15 0.48 17.92
N LEU A 168 -0.30 1.64 17.27
CA LEU A 168 -1.52 2.07 16.60
C LEU A 168 -1.53 1.73 15.11
N ILE A 169 -0.43 1.17 14.58
CA ILE A 169 -0.27 0.84 13.17
C ILE A 169 -0.52 -0.67 12.98
N PRO A 170 -1.71 -1.09 12.52
CA PRO A 170 -2.06 -2.50 12.39
C PRO A 170 -1.26 -3.16 11.25
N ALA A 171 -0.35 -4.08 11.59
CA ALA A 171 0.54 -4.73 10.62
C ALA A 171 -0.19 -5.51 9.50
N THR A 172 -1.45 -5.90 9.72
CA THR A 172 -2.26 -6.70 8.79
C THR A 172 -2.83 -5.89 7.63
N LEU A 173 -2.85 -4.57 7.72
CA LEU A 173 -3.49 -3.72 6.72
C LEU A 173 -2.50 -3.22 5.67
N ALA A 174 -2.92 -3.30 4.40
CA ALA A 174 -2.09 -2.86 3.27
C ALA A 174 -1.70 -1.38 3.36
N LEU A 175 -2.59 -0.55 3.92
CA LEU A 175 -2.33 0.87 4.18
C LEU A 175 -1.16 1.10 5.15
N SER A 176 -0.94 0.19 6.10
CA SER A 176 0.15 0.32 7.09
C SER A 176 1.54 0.28 6.46
N ARG A 177 1.66 -0.16 5.21
CA ARG A 177 2.92 -0.15 4.46
C ARG A 177 3.50 1.25 4.25
N VAL A 178 2.70 2.31 4.32
CA VAL A 178 3.20 3.70 4.23
C VAL A 178 4.00 4.12 5.47
N PHE A 179 3.91 3.36 6.56
CA PHE A 179 4.71 3.57 7.77
C PHE A 179 5.98 2.70 7.82
N ASP A 180 6.22 1.85 6.82
CA ASP A 180 7.51 1.16 6.70
C ASP A 180 8.56 2.13 6.16
N CYS A 181 9.24 2.81 7.08
CA CYS A 181 10.18 3.88 6.74
C CYS A 181 11.37 3.41 5.90
N ARG A 182 11.67 2.10 5.84
CA ARG A 182 12.74 1.55 4.98
C ARG A 182 12.49 1.80 3.50
N ARG A 183 11.23 2.01 3.11
CA ARG A 183 10.80 2.29 1.73
C ARG A 183 11.14 3.70 1.26
N TYR A 184 11.51 4.59 2.18
CA TYR A 184 11.81 5.98 1.88
C TYR A 184 13.31 6.22 1.70
N PRO A 185 13.69 7.21 0.85
CA PRO A 185 15.07 7.59 0.65
C PRO A 185 15.69 8.13 1.95
N ASP A 186 16.97 7.82 2.15
CA ASP A 186 17.77 8.37 3.24
C ASP A 186 18.72 9.44 2.66
N SER A 187 18.29 10.69 2.70
CA SER A 187 19.03 11.81 2.12
C SER A 187 18.72 13.09 2.87
N ASP A 188 19.75 13.91 3.06
CA ASP A 188 19.64 15.24 3.65
C ASP A 188 19.40 16.32 2.56
N SER A 189 19.29 15.94 1.28
CA SER A 189 19.14 16.86 0.14
C SER A 189 17.68 17.26 -0.15
N PRO A 190 17.32 18.57 -0.20
CA PRO A 190 15.92 19.06 -0.35
C PRO A 190 15.19 18.71 -1.66
N GLY A 191 15.88 18.11 -2.63
CA GLY A 191 15.34 17.69 -3.93
C GLY A 191 15.17 16.18 -4.09
N VAL A 192 15.64 15.38 -3.13
CA VAL A 192 15.57 13.91 -3.17
C VAL A 192 14.33 13.41 -2.44
N CYS A 193 14.09 13.94 -1.23
CA CYS A 193 12.95 13.59 -0.40
C CYS A 193 12.54 14.79 0.45
N LEU A 194 11.34 14.71 1.03
CA LEU A 194 10.76 15.73 1.89
C LEU A 194 11.09 15.42 3.36
N ASN A 195 11.87 16.30 4.01
CA ASN A 195 12.11 16.25 5.45
C ASN A 195 11.35 17.38 6.15
N LEU A 196 10.22 17.07 6.78
CA LEU A 196 9.44 18.03 7.59
C LEU A 196 9.81 18.03 9.08
N ALA A 197 10.79 17.21 9.50
CA ALA A 197 11.27 17.23 10.89
C ALA A 197 12.07 18.51 11.21
N ARG A 198 12.50 19.25 10.19
CA ARG A 198 13.28 20.48 10.34
C ARG A 198 12.44 21.62 10.95
N SER A 199 12.93 22.24 12.02
CA SER A 199 12.25 23.34 12.71
C SER A 199 13.27 24.29 13.35
N ALA A 200 12.93 25.58 13.43
CA ALA A 200 13.75 26.57 14.15
C ALA A 200 13.90 26.22 15.64
N SER A 201 12.87 25.60 16.23
CA SER A 201 12.87 25.10 17.61
C SER A 201 12.26 23.70 17.64
N CYS A 202 12.96 22.76 18.27
CA CYS A 202 12.47 21.40 18.48
C CYS A 202 11.64 21.30 19.75
N MET A 203 10.78 20.28 19.82
CA MET A 203 9.93 20.05 20.98
C MET A 203 10.75 19.60 22.19
N ARG A 204 10.17 19.70 23.39
CA ARG A 204 10.88 19.38 24.66
C ARG A 204 11.48 17.98 24.71
N GLN A 205 10.97 17.01 23.95
CA GLN A 205 11.47 15.62 23.90
C GLN A 205 12.29 15.31 22.65
N GLU A 206 12.65 16.33 21.86
CA GLU A 206 13.49 16.22 20.68
C GLU A 206 14.88 16.81 20.95
N HIS A 207 15.86 16.38 20.17
CA HIS A 207 17.19 16.95 20.04
C HIS A 207 17.30 17.63 18.67
N GLN A 208 17.91 18.82 18.63
CA GLN A 208 18.10 19.57 17.39
C GLN A 208 19.48 19.27 16.82
N CYS A 209 19.51 18.68 15.62
CA CYS A 209 20.72 18.52 14.83
C CYS A 209 21.26 19.88 14.34
N PRO A 210 22.54 19.95 13.90
CA PRO A 210 23.13 21.19 13.37
C PRO A 210 22.42 21.78 12.14
N ASP A 211 21.73 20.95 11.36
CA ASP A 211 20.94 21.38 10.18
C ASP A 211 19.51 21.79 10.52
N LEU A 212 19.17 21.88 11.81
CA LEU A 212 17.84 22.14 12.39
C LEU A 212 16.86 20.96 12.31
N THR A 213 17.31 19.77 11.90
CA THR A 213 16.47 18.56 11.95
C THR A 213 16.20 18.18 13.40
N CYS A 214 14.93 17.98 13.76
CA CYS A 214 14.57 17.49 15.08
C CYS A 214 14.48 15.96 15.07
N ILE A 215 15.24 15.31 15.95
CA ILE A 215 15.20 13.86 16.17
C ILE A 215 14.75 13.57 17.61
N PRO A 216 14.19 12.39 17.92
CA PRO A 216 13.91 12.00 19.29
C PRO A 216 15.17 12.03 20.17
N LYS A 217 15.05 12.44 21.43
CA LYS A 217 16.19 12.51 22.36
C LYS A 217 16.91 11.18 22.55
N GLN A 218 16.17 10.08 22.48
CA GLN A 218 16.70 8.73 22.64
C GLN A 218 17.58 8.27 21.47
N TRP A 219 17.59 9.00 20.34
CA TRP A 219 18.48 8.73 19.21
C TRP A 219 19.83 9.45 19.32
N ARG A 220 20.07 10.18 20.42
CA ARG A 220 21.40 10.70 20.70
C ARG A 220 22.23 9.58 21.31
N CYS A 221 23.35 9.24 20.69
CA CYS A 221 24.27 8.20 21.16
C CYS A 221 23.67 6.78 21.11
N ASP A 222 22.84 6.49 20.10
CA ASP A 222 22.21 5.17 19.94
C ASP A 222 22.96 4.24 18.99
N GLY A 223 24.11 4.69 18.46
CA GLY A 223 24.94 3.97 17.50
C GLY A 223 24.46 4.09 16.06
N VAL A 224 23.44 4.90 15.78
CA VAL A 224 22.90 5.16 14.44
C VAL A 224 23.17 6.61 14.07
N ARG A 225 23.52 6.85 12.81
CA ARG A 225 23.65 8.22 12.28
C ARG A 225 22.29 8.75 11.86
N ASP A 226 21.63 9.54 12.69
CA ASP A 226 20.38 10.23 12.36
C ASP A 226 20.61 11.72 12.06
N CYS A 227 21.59 12.38 12.68
CA CYS A 227 22.00 13.74 12.29
C CYS A 227 23.01 13.75 11.11
N PRO A 228 23.10 14.89 10.37
CA PRO A 228 24.22 15.12 9.46
C PRO A 228 25.57 15.03 10.18
N LEU A 229 26.56 14.44 9.50
CA LEU A 229 27.91 14.23 10.05
C LEU A 229 27.95 13.41 11.36
N ALA A 230 26.89 12.66 11.67
CA ALA A 230 26.77 11.90 12.93
C ALA A 230 26.92 12.79 14.19
N ALA A 231 26.40 14.02 14.12
CA ALA A 231 26.48 14.98 15.23
C ALA A 231 25.75 14.51 16.50
N ASP A 232 24.73 13.68 16.34
CA ASP A 232 24.02 12.96 17.41
C ASP A 232 24.87 11.92 18.13
N GLU A 233 25.88 11.38 17.44
CA GLU A 233 26.82 10.39 17.96
C GLU A 233 28.14 11.01 18.45
N ALA A 234 28.23 12.34 18.43
CA ALA A 234 29.39 13.07 18.91
C ALA A 234 29.29 13.36 20.42
N ASN A 235 30.42 13.31 21.11
CA ASN A 235 30.53 13.65 22.54
C ASN A 235 29.56 12.83 23.43
N CYS A 236 29.36 11.57 23.07
CA CYS A 236 28.64 10.61 23.88
C CYS A 236 29.48 10.30 25.12
N THR A 237 29.14 10.93 26.24
CA THR A 237 29.70 10.58 27.55
C THR A 237 29.05 9.28 28.02
N GLY A 238 29.45 8.17 27.40
CA GLY A 238 29.03 6.82 27.76
C GLY A 238 30.26 5.94 27.93
N ALA A 239 30.62 5.67 29.19
CA ALA A 239 31.24 4.41 29.58
C ALA A 239 30.12 3.52 30.15
#